data_AF-A0A9D4M844-F1
#
_entry.id   AF-A0A9D4M844-F1
#
_cell.length_a   1.000
_cell.length_b   1.000
_cell.length_c   1.000
_cell.angle_alpha   90.00
_cell.angle_beta   90.00
_cell.angle_gamma   90.00
#
_symmetry.space_group_name_H-M   'P 1'
#
loop_
_entity.id
_entity.type
_entity.pdbx_description
1 polymer ?
#
loop_
_entity_poly.entity_id
_entity_poly.type
_entity_poly.pdbx_seq_one_letter_code
_entity_poly.pdbx_strand_id
1 'polypeptide(L)'
;MAGLTGLEDATENLNIGPLVSLNDFKECFAHDGKYGDNAQNKWKSKTILIYKLGDNPFRKLENVPNMFGQVVSPGKHAEIVLIEKIQTEIENRRMRSQHPIHVKVEIYISYSPCHDCSNTIVNFIEKCNREWCIFDIKMNFSNFYKHYECLRNSAGQHVPVHNEGLRKLLLKRVMLQPVTGKEKWENFLSANGVPVQKQADRLAIASSQERITREVDDNNLFLKIYNSVFH
;
A
#
# COMPACT_ATOMS: atom_id res chain seq x y z
N MET A 1 -39.16 31.31 3.44
CA MET A 1 -37.74 31.36 3.81
C MET A 1 -37.57 30.49 5.04
N ALA A 2 -37.11 29.25 4.86
CA ALA A 2 -36.81 28.34 5.96
C ALA A 2 -35.32 28.01 5.87
N GLY A 3 -34.56 28.42 6.90
CA GLY A 3 -33.12 28.26 6.97
C GLY A 3 -32.74 26.81 7.27
N LEU A 4 -31.87 26.25 6.44
CA LEU A 4 -31.17 24.99 6.68
C LEU A 4 -29.86 25.33 7.40
N THR A 5 -29.88 25.24 8.72
CA THR A 5 -28.68 25.23 9.57
C THR A 5 -28.63 23.87 10.27
N GLY A 6 -27.64 23.05 9.94
CA GLY A 6 -27.46 21.74 10.58
C GLY A 6 -26.67 20.75 9.74
N LEU A 7 -25.44 21.11 9.38
CA LEU A 7 -24.40 20.15 9.00
C LEU A 7 -23.26 20.38 9.99
N GLU A 8 -23.48 19.90 11.22
CA GLU A 8 -22.42 19.78 12.21
C GLU A 8 -21.53 18.60 11.84
N ASP A 9 -20.22 18.86 11.87
CA ASP A 9 -19.13 17.96 11.56
C ASP A 9 -19.24 16.62 12.29
N ALA A 10 -19.60 15.58 11.56
CA ALA A 10 -19.35 14.20 11.96
C ALA A 10 -17.89 13.82 11.64
N THR A 11 -16.93 14.46 12.30
CA THR A 11 -15.60 13.86 12.47
C THR A 11 -15.70 12.86 13.62
N GLU A 12 -16.29 11.69 13.33
CA GLU A 12 -16.27 10.57 14.25
C GLU A 12 -14.81 10.21 14.57
N ASN A 13 -14.53 10.16 15.87
CA ASN A 13 -13.28 9.69 16.46
C ASN A 13 -13.04 8.23 16.08
N LEU A 14 -12.50 7.99 14.89
CA LEU A 14 -11.82 6.73 14.60
C LEU A 14 -10.63 6.66 15.57
N ASN A 15 -10.69 5.71 16.49
CA ASN A 15 -9.61 5.39 17.43
C ASN A 15 -8.44 4.78 16.64
N ILE A 16 -7.74 5.63 15.89
CA ILE A 16 -6.51 5.32 15.21
C ILE A 16 -5.49 5.16 16.34
N GLY A 17 -4.96 3.95 16.55
CA GLY A 17 -3.86 3.73 17.50
C GLY A 17 -2.74 4.77 17.33
N PRO A 18 -1.85 4.96 18.33
CA PRO A 18 -0.94 6.09 18.39
C PRO A 18 -0.32 6.35 17.03
N LEU A 19 -0.69 7.49 16.42
CA LEU A 19 -0.28 7.89 15.08
C LEU A 19 1.24 7.80 15.02
N VAL A 20 1.77 6.78 14.34
CA VAL A 20 3.19 6.74 14.00
C VAL A 20 3.38 7.93 13.06
N SER A 21 4.18 8.91 13.47
CA SER A 21 4.19 10.18 12.78
C SER A 21 4.54 9.99 11.29
N LEU A 22 4.09 10.87 10.41
CA LEU A 22 4.50 10.83 9.01
C LEU A 22 6.05 10.77 8.91
N ASN A 23 6.75 11.40 9.86
CA ASN A 23 8.20 11.31 10.00
C ASN A 23 8.68 9.89 10.32
N ASP A 24 8.05 9.19 11.26
CA ASP A 24 8.37 7.79 11.60
C ASP A 24 8.09 6.84 10.42
N PHE A 25 7.02 7.06 9.64
CA PHE A 25 6.80 6.28 8.41
C PHE A 25 7.92 6.51 7.42
N LYS A 26 8.27 7.77 7.16
CA LYS A 26 9.31 8.10 6.18
C LYS A 26 10.68 7.60 6.64
N GLU A 27 10.93 7.58 7.96
CA GLU A 27 12.12 6.96 8.54
C GLU A 27 12.08 5.45 8.36
N CYS A 28 11.04 4.75 8.78
CA CYS A 28 10.93 3.30 8.63
C CYS A 28 10.95 2.85 7.17
N PHE A 29 10.21 3.51 6.28
CA PHE A 29 10.19 3.18 4.85
C PHE A 29 11.59 3.31 4.22
N ALA A 30 12.39 4.31 4.63
CA ALA A 30 13.79 4.44 4.21
C ALA A 30 14.73 3.45 4.95
N HIS A 31 14.55 3.26 6.26
CA HIS A 31 15.42 2.46 7.14
C HIS A 31 15.20 0.95 7.05
N ASP A 32 14.03 0.50 6.63
CA ASP A 32 13.73 -0.91 6.31
C ASP A 32 14.58 -1.41 5.11
N GLY A 33 15.45 -0.55 4.59
CA GLY A 33 16.73 -0.91 3.98
C GLY A 33 17.61 -1.88 4.77
N LYS A 34 17.52 -1.91 6.10
CA LYS A 34 18.34 -2.77 6.98
C LYS A 34 17.53 -3.93 7.53
N TYR A 35 17.35 -4.99 6.73
CA TYR A 35 16.84 -6.27 7.22
C TYR A 35 17.99 -7.23 7.48
N GLY A 36 18.37 -7.28 8.74
CA GLY A 36 18.93 -8.40 9.45
C GLY A 36 18.31 -8.38 10.84
N ASP A 37 18.45 -9.47 11.57
CA ASP A 37 17.96 -9.67 12.93
C ASP A 37 18.66 -8.75 13.96
N ASN A 38 18.78 -7.46 13.66
CA ASN A 38 19.44 -6.51 14.52
C ASN A 38 18.49 -6.20 15.67
N ALA A 39 18.85 -6.65 16.87
CA ALA A 39 18.14 -6.41 18.11
C ALA A 39 17.84 -4.90 18.35
N GLN A 40 18.54 -3.99 17.67
CA GLN A 40 18.34 -2.55 17.76
C GLN A 40 17.30 -1.99 16.77
N ASN A 41 16.78 -2.78 15.82
CA ASN A 41 15.76 -2.29 14.89
C ASN A 41 14.37 -2.26 15.57
N LYS A 42 13.96 -1.07 16.04
CA LYS A 42 12.65 -0.81 16.65
C LYS A 42 11.44 -1.09 15.73
N TRP A 43 11.68 -1.30 14.43
CA TRP A 43 10.67 -1.58 13.41
C TRP A 43 10.58 -3.05 12.99
N LYS A 44 11.40 -3.93 13.62
CA LYS A 44 11.33 -5.37 13.40
C LYS A 44 9.87 -5.84 13.50
N SER A 45 9.39 -6.53 12.46
CA SER A 45 8.03 -7.08 12.31
C SER A 45 6.87 -6.10 12.03
N LYS A 46 7.13 -4.80 11.82
CA LYS A 46 6.07 -3.83 11.52
C LYS A 46 6.00 -3.54 10.02
N THR A 47 4.89 -3.89 9.39
CA THR A 47 4.53 -3.35 8.08
C THR A 47 3.93 -1.96 8.27
N ILE A 48 4.47 -0.96 7.58
CA ILE A 48 3.86 0.37 7.55
C ILE A 48 3.30 0.62 6.17
N LEU A 49 2.05 1.08 6.16
CA LEU A 49 1.30 1.43 4.97
C LEU A 49 0.79 2.87 5.11
N ILE A 50 1.01 3.65 4.05
CA ILE A 50 0.30 4.90 3.77
C ILE A 50 -0.51 4.68 2.51
N TYR A 51 -1.69 5.30 2.44
CA TYR A 51 -2.49 5.33 1.24
C TYR A 51 -3.04 6.72 0.97
N LYS A 52 -3.40 6.93 -0.29
CA LYS A 52 -4.18 8.05 -0.80
C LYS A 52 -5.40 7.49 -1.52
N LEU A 53 -6.57 8.02 -1.20
CA LEU A 53 -7.84 7.67 -1.84
C LEU A 53 -8.36 8.87 -2.66
N GLY A 54 -8.47 8.74 -3.99
CA GLY A 54 -8.94 9.80 -4.93
C GLY A 54 -8.35 9.67 -6.34
N ASP A 55 -8.99 10.07 -7.46
CA ASP A 55 -10.21 10.90 -7.67
C ASP A 55 -11.30 10.18 -8.47
N ASN A 56 -12.57 10.49 -8.15
CA ASN A 56 -13.73 10.20 -8.97
C ASN A 56 -13.70 11.12 -10.21
N PRO A 57 -13.56 10.61 -11.46
CA PRO A 57 -13.49 11.47 -12.64
C PRO A 57 -14.78 12.27 -12.91
N PHE A 58 -15.90 11.96 -12.22
CA PHE A 58 -17.20 12.60 -12.45
C PHE A 58 -17.58 13.69 -11.45
N ARG A 59 -16.77 13.97 -10.42
CA ARG A 59 -17.01 15.12 -9.53
C ARG A 59 -15.71 15.73 -9.02
N LYS A 60 -15.40 16.95 -9.47
CA LYS A 60 -14.71 17.96 -8.64
C LYS A 60 -15.59 18.20 -7.40
N LEU A 61 -15.53 17.31 -6.42
CA LEU A 61 -15.90 17.67 -5.05
C LEU A 61 -14.66 18.33 -4.46
N GLU A 62 -14.55 19.63 -4.74
CA GLU A 62 -13.73 20.52 -3.93
C GLU A 62 -14.15 20.27 -2.47
N ASN A 63 -13.20 19.87 -1.61
CA ASN A 63 -13.35 19.58 -0.17
C ASN A 63 -13.50 18.13 0.30
N VAL A 64 -13.08 17.09 -0.45
CA VAL A 64 -12.71 15.82 0.21
C VAL A 64 -11.20 15.84 0.46
N PRO A 65 -10.72 16.03 1.70
CA PRO A 65 -9.29 15.96 2.00
C PRO A 65 -8.75 14.61 1.53
N ASN A 66 -7.58 14.59 0.90
CA ASN A 66 -6.86 13.34 0.68
C ASN A 66 -6.81 12.58 2.02
N MET A 67 -7.48 11.43 2.10
CA MET A 67 -7.42 10.61 3.30
C MET A 67 -6.05 9.96 3.35
N PHE A 68 -5.15 10.55 4.13
CA PHE A 68 -3.90 9.93 4.54
C PHE A 68 -4.18 9.12 5.79
N GLY A 69 -4.25 7.80 5.65
CA GLY A 69 -4.37 6.91 6.80
C GLY A 69 -3.11 6.09 6.98
N GLN A 70 -2.84 5.78 8.24
CA GLN A 70 -1.84 4.80 8.62
C GLN A 70 -2.52 3.58 9.25
N VAL A 71 -1.88 2.42 9.08
CA VAL A 71 -2.29 1.20 9.75
C VAL A 71 -1.10 0.60 10.48
N VAL A 72 -1.26 0.44 11.80
CA VAL A 72 -0.48 -0.48 12.62
C VAL A 72 -1.49 -1.21 13.49
N SER A 73 -1.66 -2.53 13.31
CA SER A 73 -2.56 -3.33 14.14
C SER A 73 -1.80 -4.49 14.77
N PRO A 74 -1.81 -4.66 16.10
CA PRO A 74 -1.39 -5.92 16.69
C PRO A 74 -2.31 -7.04 16.17
N GLY A 75 -1.73 -8.12 15.66
CA GLY A 75 -2.46 -9.31 15.19
C GLY A 75 -3.15 -9.20 13.83
N LYS A 76 -3.03 -8.08 13.09
CA LYS A 76 -3.52 -7.95 11.71
C LYS A 76 -2.50 -7.25 10.83
N HIS A 77 -2.40 -7.69 9.58
CA HIS A 77 -1.56 -7.03 8.57
C HIS A 77 -2.15 -5.68 8.15
N ALA A 78 -1.29 -4.77 7.69
CA ALA A 78 -1.66 -3.39 7.42
C ALA A 78 -2.70 -3.26 6.29
N GLU A 79 -2.60 -4.17 5.32
CA GLU A 79 -3.44 -4.27 4.13
C GLU A 79 -4.89 -4.62 4.47
N ILE A 80 -5.08 -5.47 5.49
CA ILE A 80 -6.43 -5.91 5.90
C ILE A 80 -7.21 -4.73 6.49
N VAL A 81 -6.57 -3.95 7.36
CA VAL A 81 -7.22 -2.76 7.94
C VAL A 81 -7.45 -1.68 6.87
N LEU A 82 -6.55 -1.56 5.88
CA LEU A 82 -6.79 -0.67 4.74
C LEU A 82 -8.07 -1.07 3.99
N ILE A 83 -8.25 -2.37 3.70
CA ILE A 83 -9.45 -2.88 3.03
C ILE A 83 -10.69 -2.55 3.84
N GLU A 84 -10.69 -2.80 5.15
CA GLU A 84 -11.81 -2.48 6.05
C GLU A 84 -12.19 -0.98 5.92
N LYS A 85 -11.18 -0.08 5.92
CA LYS A 85 -11.40 1.36 5.75
C LYS A 85 -11.95 1.74 4.38
N ILE A 86 -11.41 1.18 3.29
CA ILE A 86 -11.89 1.45 1.93
C ILE A 86 -13.32 0.93 1.78
N GLN A 87 -13.63 -0.23 2.35
CA GLN A 87 -14.97 -0.81 2.31
C GLN A 87 -16.01 0.10 2.97
N THR A 88 -15.73 0.59 4.18
CA THR A 88 -16.61 1.55 4.87
C THR A 88 -16.85 2.81 4.03
N GLU A 89 -15.80 3.35 3.40
CA GLU A 89 -15.93 4.53 2.55
C GLU A 89 -16.76 4.26 1.27
N ILE A 90 -16.61 3.09 0.66
CA ILE A 90 -17.43 2.67 -0.48
C ILE A 90 -18.90 2.54 -0.07
N GLU A 91 -19.19 1.90 1.06
CA GLU A 91 -20.55 1.74 1.60
C GLU A 91 -21.20 3.12 1.85
N ASN A 92 -20.46 4.05 2.45
CA ASN A 92 -20.90 5.43 2.67
C ASN A 92 -21.22 6.16 1.36
N ARG A 93 -20.39 6.00 0.32
CA ARG A 93 -20.62 6.60 -1.01
C ARG A 93 -21.79 5.97 -1.75
N ARG A 94 -21.97 4.66 -1.63
CA ARG A 94 -23.06 3.92 -2.28
C ARG A 94 -24.43 4.39 -1.80
N MET A 95 -24.57 4.68 -0.51
CA MET A 95 -25.80 5.25 0.03
C MET A 95 -26.16 6.62 -0.58
N ARG A 96 -25.22 7.31 -1.22
CA ARG A 96 -25.37 8.66 -1.78
C ARG A 96 -25.36 8.71 -3.32
N SER A 97 -25.10 7.60 -4.01
CA SER A 97 -24.89 7.56 -5.46
C SER A 97 -25.76 6.52 -6.15
N GLN A 98 -26.33 6.90 -7.30
CA GLN A 98 -27.05 6.00 -8.22
C GLN A 98 -26.18 5.51 -9.40
N HIS A 99 -24.87 5.80 -9.38
CA HIS A 99 -23.93 5.47 -10.45
C HIS A 99 -22.76 4.61 -9.93
N PRO A 100 -22.09 3.82 -10.81
CA PRO A 100 -20.93 3.04 -10.43
C PRO A 100 -19.86 3.92 -9.77
N ILE A 101 -19.23 3.41 -8.72
CA ILE A 101 -18.23 4.15 -7.95
C ILE A 101 -16.85 3.80 -8.50
N HIS A 102 -16.13 4.81 -9.01
CA HIS A 102 -14.71 4.64 -9.33
C HIS A 102 -13.87 4.93 -8.09
N VAL A 103 -13.12 3.93 -7.64
CA VAL A 103 -12.25 3.98 -6.47
C VAL A 103 -10.80 3.93 -6.94
N LYS A 104 -10.11 5.07 -6.80
CA LYS A 104 -8.67 5.16 -7.07
C LYS A 104 -7.90 5.17 -5.76
N VAL A 105 -6.95 4.25 -5.63
CA VAL A 105 -6.15 4.05 -4.42
C VAL A 105 -4.67 4.03 -4.81
N GLU A 106 -3.88 4.90 -4.22
CA GLU A 106 -2.42 4.81 -4.29
C GLU A 106 -1.88 4.41 -2.92
N ILE A 107 -1.13 3.31 -2.86
CA ILE A 107 -0.61 2.70 -1.64
C ILE A 107 0.91 2.82 -1.67
N TYR A 108 1.51 3.14 -0.53
CA TYR A 108 2.93 3.07 -0.25
C TYR A 108 3.14 2.19 0.97
N ILE A 109 3.73 1.01 0.79
CA ILE A 109 3.89 0.00 1.85
C ILE A 109 5.34 -0.46 2.00
N SER A 110 5.82 -0.64 3.22
CA SER A 110 7.23 -1.03 3.44
C SER A 110 7.56 -2.39 2.83
N TYR A 111 6.63 -3.35 2.88
CA TYR A 111 6.76 -4.68 2.26
C TYR A 111 5.65 -4.93 1.23
N SER A 112 5.96 -5.70 0.18
CA SER A 112 4.92 -6.26 -0.68
C SER A 112 3.94 -7.11 0.15
N PRO A 113 2.66 -7.19 -0.23
CA PRO A 113 1.70 -7.95 0.53
C PRO A 113 2.04 -9.44 0.55
N CYS A 114 1.82 -10.08 1.70
CA CYS A 114 1.96 -11.54 1.78
C CYS A 114 0.91 -12.25 0.89
N HIS A 115 1.00 -13.58 0.78
CA HIS A 115 0.03 -14.36 0.00
C HIS A 115 -1.41 -14.14 0.46
N ASP A 116 -1.66 -14.24 1.77
CA ASP A 116 -3.01 -14.10 2.33
C ASP A 116 -3.54 -12.68 2.14
N CYS A 117 -2.72 -11.65 2.39
CA CYS A 117 -3.10 -10.26 2.14
C CYS A 117 -3.43 -10.03 0.67
N SER A 118 -2.63 -10.57 -0.24
CA SER A 118 -2.88 -10.49 -1.68
C SER A 118 -4.22 -11.13 -2.05
N ASN A 119 -4.52 -12.33 -1.53
CA ASN A 119 -5.80 -12.99 -1.75
C ASN A 119 -6.96 -12.18 -1.17
N THR A 120 -6.81 -11.60 0.02
CA THR A 120 -7.86 -10.75 0.61
C THR A 120 -8.13 -9.51 -0.24
N ILE A 121 -7.08 -8.84 -0.74
CA ILE A 121 -7.22 -7.70 -1.67
C ILE A 121 -7.95 -8.13 -2.95
N VAL A 122 -7.58 -9.27 -3.54
CA VAL A 122 -8.23 -9.82 -4.75
C VAL A 122 -9.71 -10.09 -4.50
N ASN A 123 -10.05 -10.79 -3.42
CA ASN A 123 -11.43 -11.10 -3.06
C ASN A 123 -12.25 -9.84 -2.81
N PHE A 124 -11.65 -8.83 -2.17
CA PHE A 124 -12.26 -7.53 -1.97
C PHE A 124 -12.59 -6.84 -3.29
N ILE A 125 -11.63 -6.75 -4.22
CA ILE A 125 -11.83 -6.17 -5.56
C ILE A 125 -12.95 -6.92 -6.30
N GLU A 126 -12.94 -8.25 -6.30
CA GLU A 126 -13.97 -9.06 -6.97
C GLU A 126 -15.36 -8.87 -6.38
N LYS A 127 -15.47 -8.82 -5.05
CA LYS A 127 -16.72 -8.53 -4.37
C LYS A 127 -17.25 -7.16 -4.79
N CYS A 128 -16.44 -6.12 -4.67
CA CYS A 128 -16.86 -4.76 -4.97
C CYS A 128 -17.13 -4.53 -6.47
N ASN A 129 -16.42 -5.21 -7.38
CA ASN A 129 -16.71 -5.14 -8.82
C ASN A 129 -18.09 -5.70 -9.18
N ARG A 130 -18.54 -6.77 -8.49
CA ARG A 130 -19.92 -7.29 -8.64
C ARG A 130 -20.96 -6.30 -8.09
N GLU A 131 -20.56 -5.47 -7.16
CA GLU A 131 -21.38 -4.45 -6.51
C GLU A 131 -21.19 -3.05 -7.12
N TRP A 132 -20.85 -2.96 -8.41
CA TRP A 132 -20.81 -1.70 -9.16
C TRP A 132 -19.68 -0.73 -8.77
N CYS A 133 -18.55 -1.25 -8.26
CA CYS A 133 -17.33 -0.48 -8.09
C CYS A 133 -16.32 -0.78 -9.20
N ILE A 134 -15.49 0.19 -9.56
CA ILE A 134 -14.35 0.03 -10.45
C ILE A 134 -13.12 0.48 -9.68
N PHE A 135 -12.04 -0.31 -9.71
CA PHE A 135 -10.80 0.00 -8.98
C PHE A 135 -9.66 0.38 -9.92
N ASP A 136 -8.95 1.45 -9.54
CA ASP A 136 -7.61 1.80 -10.02
C ASP A 136 -6.68 1.78 -8.80
N ILE A 137 -6.01 0.64 -8.57
CA ILE A 137 -5.11 0.48 -7.42
C ILE A 137 -3.67 0.48 -7.91
N LYS A 138 -2.90 1.43 -7.41
CA LYS A 138 -1.44 1.47 -7.54
C LYS A 138 -0.81 1.20 -6.19
N MET A 139 0.07 0.22 -6.15
CA MET A 139 0.78 -0.19 -4.94
C MET A 139 2.29 -0.07 -5.16
N ASN A 140 2.87 0.91 -4.47
CA ASN A 140 4.30 1.12 -4.40
C ASN A 140 4.83 0.43 -3.14
N PHE A 141 5.85 -0.40 -3.27
CA PHE A 141 6.45 -1.07 -2.10
C PHE A 141 7.96 -0.94 -2.07
N SER A 142 8.51 -0.82 -0.86
CA SER A 142 9.95 -0.60 -0.70
C SER A 142 10.75 -1.90 -0.72
N ASN A 143 10.14 -3.03 -0.33
CA ASN A 143 10.80 -4.31 -0.19
C ASN A 143 9.87 -5.45 -0.58
N PHE A 144 10.41 -6.57 -1.05
CA PHE A 144 9.65 -7.81 -1.12
C PHE A 144 9.51 -8.43 0.28
N TYR A 145 8.30 -8.89 0.61
CA TYR A 145 8.08 -9.70 1.80
C TYR A 145 8.69 -11.08 1.58
N LYS A 146 9.79 -11.35 2.31
CA LYS A 146 10.53 -12.61 2.24
C LYS A 146 10.02 -13.57 3.30
N HIS A 147 8.83 -14.13 3.10
CA HIS A 147 8.40 -15.31 3.87
C HIS A 147 8.81 -16.56 3.10
N TYR A 148 9.56 -17.44 3.74
CA TYR A 148 10.07 -18.69 3.17
C TYR A 148 9.00 -19.77 2.98
N GLU A 149 7.72 -19.40 3.04
CA GLU A 149 6.64 -20.32 2.72
C GLU A 149 6.68 -20.66 1.24
N CYS A 150 7.01 -21.92 0.99
CA CYS A 150 7.00 -22.55 -0.32
C CYS A 150 5.93 -23.65 -0.30
N LEU A 151 4.97 -23.58 -1.23
CA LEU A 151 4.08 -24.69 -1.51
C LEU A 151 4.75 -25.57 -2.55
N ARG A 152 4.46 -26.88 -2.53
CA ARG A 152 4.80 -27.76 -3.63
C ARG A 152 3.69 -27.69 -4.68
N ASN A 153 4.04 -27.42 -5.93
CA ASN A 153 3.08 -27.52 -7.04
C ASN A 153 2.77 -29.00 -7.35
N SER A 154 1.86 -29.25 -8.31
CA SER A 154 1.51 -30.60 -8.77
C SER A 154 2.69 -31.38 -9.36
N ALA A 155 3.74 -30.68 -9.80
CA ALA A 155 5.01 -31.27 -10.26
C ALA A 155 6.03 -31.46 -9.11
N GLY A 156 5.64 -31.24 -7.85
CA GLY A 156 6.51 -31.39 -6.68
C GLY A 156 7.54 -30.28 -6.48
N GLN A 157 7.56 -29.25 -7.34
CA GLN A 157 8.51 -28.13 -7.24
C GLN A 157 8.05 -27.14 -6.17
N HIS A 158 9.00 -26.62 -5.40
CA HIS A 158 8.75 -25.55 -4.44
C HIS A 158 8.48 -24.24 -5.20
N VAL A 159 7.25 -23.76 -5.11
CA VAL A 159 6.84 -22.46 -5.62
C VAL A 159 6.71 -21.51 -4.43
N PRO A 160 7.39 -20.35 -4.43
CA PRO A 160 7.20 -19.35 -3.40
C PRO A 160 5.74 -18.87 -3.43
N VAL A 161 5.00 -19.16 -2.36
CA VAL A 161 3.55 -18.91 -2.26
C VAL A 161 3.25 -17.42 -2.37
N HIS A 162 4.16 -16.62 -1.85
CA HIS A 162 4.16 -15.17 -1.94
C HIS A 162 4.04 -14.67 -3.40
N ASN A 163 4.77 -15.27 -4.34
CA ASN A 163 4.78 -14.83 -5.73
C ASN A 163 3.41 -15.03 -6.38
N GLU A 164 2.70 -16.10 -6.02
CA GLU A 164 1.35 -16.36 -6.52
C GLU A 164 0.37 -15.26 -6.09
N GLY A 165 0.49 -14.77 -4.85
CA GLY A 165 -0.32 -13.65 -4.37
C GLY A 165 -0.13 -12.39 -5.23
N LEU A 166 1.12 -12.01 -5.48
CA LEU A 166 1.44 -10.86 -6.33
C LEU A 166 0.97 -11.05 -7.78
N ARG A 167 1.06 -12.28 -8.33
CA ARG A 167 0.51 -12.59 -9.67
C ARG A 167 -1.00 -12.38 -9.72
N LYS A 168 -1.74 -12.81 -8.70
CA LYS A 168 -3.19 -12.60 -8.62
C LYS A 168 -3.53 -11.11 -8.59
N LEU A 169 -2.75 -10.29 -7.88
CA LEU A 169 -2.92 -8.83 -7.88
C LEU A 169 -2.74 -8.23 -9.28
N LEU A 170 -1.68 -8.63 -10.00
CA LEU A 170 -1.46 -8.17 -11.38
C LEU A 170 -2.60 -8.57 -12.32
N LEU A 171 -3.12 -9.80 -12.19
CA LEU A 171 -4.29 -10.28 -12.95
C LEU A 171 -5.57 -9.47 -12.65
N LYS A 172 -5.65 -8.86 -11.46
CA LYS A 172 -6.73 -7.93 -11.08
C LYS A 172 -6.40 -6.48 -11.41
N ARG A 173 -5.43 -6.23 -12.29
CA ARG A 173 -5.02 -4.90 -12.75
C ARG A 173 -4.54 -3.98 -11.62
N VAL A 174 -4.07 -4.55 -10.51
CA VAL A 174 -3.36 -3.79 -9.49
C VAL A 174 -1.97 -3.47 -10.03
N MET A 175 -1.63 -2.18 -10.14
CA MET A 175 -0.32 -1.74 -10.57
C MET A 175 0.67 -1.91 -9.42
N LEU A 176 1.52 -2.93 -9.50
CA LEU A 176 2.59 -3.17 -8.54
C LEU A 176 3.88 -2.47 -8.99
N GLN A 177 4.50 -1.67 -8.11
CA GLN A 177 5.71 -0.94 -8.42
C GLN A 177 6.73 -0.99 -7.27
N PRO A 178 7.86 -1.70 -7.42
CA PRO A 178 8.94 -1.59 -6.44
C PRO A 178 9.58 -0.19 -6.51
N VAL A 179 9.78 0.42 -5.34
CA VAL A 179 10.45 1.72 -5.21
C VAL A 179 11.97 1.48 -5.19
N THR A 180 12.57 1.59 -6.37
CA THR A 180 13.98 1.31 -6.62
C THR A 180 14.70 2.47 -7.29
N GLY A 181 15.97 2.67 -6.92
CA GLY A 181 16.83 3.72 -7.43
C GLY A 181 16.59 5.08 -6.77
N LYS A 182 17.66 5.86 -6.70
CA LYS A 182 17.70 7.17 -6.02
C LYS A 182 16.61 8.12 -6.48
N GLU A 183 16.36 8.23 -7.79
CA GLU A 183 15.36 9.15 -8.35
C GLU A 183 13.94 8.82 -7.87
N LYS A 184 13.54 7.54 -7.84
CA LYS A 184 12.21 7.15 -7.34
C LYS A 184 12.06 7.46 -5.85
N TRP A 185 13.15 7.31 -5.09
CA TRP A 185 13.20 7.71 -3.69
C TRP A 185 13.06 9.21 -3.52
N GLU A 186 13.78 10.02 -4.30
CA GLU A 186 13.66 11.49 -4.30
C GLU A 186 12.23 11.93 -4.63
N ASN A 187 11.63 11.35 -5.67
CA ASN A 187 10.26 11.61 -6.08
C ASN A 187 9.27 11.22 -4.97
N PHE A 188 9.43 10.06 -4.35
CA PHE A 188 8.60 9.62 -3.23
C PHE A 188 8.71 10.58 -2.03
N LEU A 189 9.94 10.93 -1.62
CA LEU A 189 10.16 11.80 -0.48
C LEU A 189 9.57 13.20 -0.74
N SER A 190 9.76 13.74 -1.94
CA SER A 190 9.25 15.05 -2.34
C SER A 190 7.72 15.07 -2.42
N ALA A 191 7.12 14.09 -3.11
CA ALA A 191 5.66 13.98 -3.25
C ALA A 191 4.93 13.81 -1.91
N ASN A 192 5.62 13.27 -0.90
CA ASN A 192 5.08 13.09 0.45
C ASN A 192 5.49 14.20 1.43
N GLY A 193 6.03 15.33 0.95
CA GLY A 193 6.33 16.51 1.78
C GLY A 193 7.43 16.25 2.82
N VAL A 194 8.49 15.52 2.45
CA VAL A 194 9.68 15.41 3.30
C VAL A 194 10.47 16.70 3.23
N PRO A 195 10.79 17.37 4.36
CA PRO A 195 11.65 18.54 4.36
C PRO A 195 13.01 18.22 3.72
N VAL A 196 13.52 19.11 2.86
CA VAL A 196 14.75 18.91 2.07
C VAL A 196 15.93 18.47 2.95
N GLN A 197 16.06 19.05 4.14
CA GLN A 197 17.12 18.73 5.10
C GLN A 197 17.09 17.26 5.55
N LYS A 198 15.90 16.67 5.67
CA LYS A 198 15.70 15.25 6.02
C LYS A 198 15.72 14.32 4.81
N GLN A 199 15.70 14.86 3.59
CA GLN A 199 15.79 14.02 2.38
C GLN A 199 17.20 13.45 2.23
N ALA A 200 18.24 14.26 2.48
CA ALA A 200 19.64 13.85 2.31
C ALA A 200 19.98 12.56 3.09
N ASP A 201 19.65 12.49 4.37
CA ASP A 201 19.91 11.31 5.22
C ASP A 201 19.18 10.06 4.70
N ARG A 202 17.92 10.22 4.25
CA ARG A 202 17.10 9.12 3.72
C ARG A 202 17.59 8.65 2.37
N LEU A 203 18.04 9.57 1.52
CA LEU A 203 18.63 9.27 0.23
C LEU A 203 19.98 8.59 0.38
N ALA A 204 20.77 8.94 1.40
CA ALA A 204 22.02 8.24 1.72
C ALA A 204 21.75 6.77 2.06
N ILE A 205 20.69 6.47 2.82
CA ILE A 205 20.28 5.09 3.13
C ILE A 205 19.77 4.38 1.86
N ALA A 206 18.89 5.03 1.10
CA ALA A 206 18.32 4.50 -0.13
C ALA A 206 19.38 4.27 -1.24
N SER A 207 20.50 4.99 -1.18
CA SER A 207 21.61 4.88 -2.13
C SER A 207 22.79 4.07 -1.58
N SER A 208 22.62 3.41 -0.43
CA SER A 208 23.66 2.55 0.13
C SER A 208 23.92 1.33 -0.76
N GLN A 209 25.16 0.83 -0.77
CA GLN A 209 25.52 -0.32 -1.62
C GLN A 209 24.68 -1.57 -1.29
N GLU A 210 24.40 -1.80 0.01
CA GLU A 210 23.54 -2.90 0.47
C GLU A 210 22.13 -2.80 -0.15
N ARG A 211 21.55 -1.60 -0.13
CA ARG A 211 20.24 -1.32 -0.72
C ARG A 211 20.25 -1.55 -2.23
N ILE A 212 21.24 -1.00 -2.93
CA ILE A 212 21.36 -1.14 -4.40
C ILE A 212 21.44 -2.62 -4.79
N THR A 213 22.29 -3.41 -4.13
CA THR A 213 22.41 -4.84 -4.41
C THR A 213 21.07 -5.56 -4.20
N ARG A 214 20.35 -5.26 -3.12
CA ARG A 214 19.03 -5.87 -2.89
C ARG A 214 18.01 -5.44 -3.95
N GLU A 215 17.99 -4.17 -4.34
CA GLU A 215 17.06 -3.68 -5.36
C GLU A 215 17.26 -4.37 -6.71
N VAL A 216 18.48 -4.82 -7.03
CA VAL A 216 18.74 -5.68 -8.19
C VAL A 216 18.02 -7.02 -8.05
N ASP A 217 18.15 -7.70 -6.91
CA ASP A 217 17.47 -8.98 -6.64
C ASP A 217 15.95 -8.84 -6.66
N ASP A 218 15.44 -7.80 -6.00
CA ASP A 218 14.01 -7.49 -5.92
C ASP A 218 13.44 -7.15 -7.31
N ASN A 219 14.15 -6.38 -8.13
CA ASN A 219 13.75 -6.10 -9.52
C ASN A 219 13.77 -7.37 -10.38
N ASN A 220 14.79 -8.23 -10.24
CA ASN A 220 14.86 -9.50 -10.95
C ASN A 220 13.69 -10.42 -10.58
N LEU A 221 13.33 -10.48 -9.29
CA LEU A 221 12.16 -11.21 -8.81
C LEU A 221 10.86 -10.62 -9.36
N PHE A 222 10.71 -9.29 -9.32
CA PHE A 222 9.56 -8.60 -9.88
C PHE A 222 9.35 -8.91 -11.36
N LEU A 223 10.42 -8.82 -12.17
CA LEU A 223 10.38 -9.13 -13.59
C LEU A 223 9.97 -10.57 -13.87
N LYS A 224 10.46 -11.53 -13.08
CA LYS A 224 10.01 -12.94 -13.18
C LYS A 224 8.50 -13.07 -12.91
N ILE A 225 8.00 -12.43 -11.87
CA ILE A 225 6.57 -12.42 -11.52
C ILE A 225 5.74 -11.78 -12.64
N TYR A 226 6.15 -10.59 -13.09
CA TYR A 226 5.47 -9.84 -14.14
C TYR A 226 5.42 -10.61 -15.45
N ASN A 227 6.57 -11.11 -15.92
CA ASN A 227 6.65 -11.85 -17.17
C ASN A 227 5.79 -13.12 -17.14
N SER A 228 5.68 -13.78 -15.98
CA SER A 228 4.82 -14.97 -15.86
C SER A 228 3.31 -14.68 -15.97
N VAL A 229 2.89 -13.41 -15.98
CA VAL A 229 1.49 -13.00 -16.15
C VAL A 229 1.23 -12.46 -17.55
N PHE A 230 2.21 -11.79 -18.16
CA PHE A 230 2.02 -11.04 -19.41
C PHE A 230 2.78 -11.59 -20.62
N HIS A 231 3.56 -12.67 -20.46
CA HIS A 231 4.27 -13.38 -21.53
C HIS A 231 4.03 -14.89 -21.46
#